data_AF-A0A0T9NFB9-F1
#
_entry.id   AF-A0A0T9NFB9-F1
#
_cell.length_a   1.000
_cell.length_b   1.000
_cell.length_c   1.000
_cell.angle_alpha   90.00
_cell.angle_beta   90.00
_cell.angle_gamma   90.00
#
_symmetry.space_group_name_H-M   'P 1'
#
loop_
_entity.id
_entity.type
_entity.pdbx_description
1 polymer ?
#
loop_
_entity_poly.entity_id
_entity_poly.type
_entity_poly.pdbx_seq_one_letter_code
_entity_poly.pdbx_strand_id
1 'polypeptide(L)'
;MSDKLMNTLQRLQQLRQRALNQATSQLAQQKQLCQRYQNNINALGSLTHFALMPVAGAALMNNSASYKRNIQRVIDWQKQEQVLANIEVGKLQTHLQQQACREKIVAMVLAQQQQQFLMERGRSEQKNTDGLAAQCWQRHRAG
;
A
#
# COMPACT_ATOMS: atom_id res chain seq x y z
N MET A 1 -10.35 -7.24 -32.43
CA MET A 1 -10.45 -6.17 -31.39
C MET A 1 -10.19 -6.69 -29.98
N SER A 2 -10.53 -7.95 -29.66
CA SER A 2 -10.33 -8.57 -28.33
C SER A 2 -8.89 -8.45 -27.79
N ASP A 3 -7.86 -8.73 -28.61
CA ASP A 3 -6.47 -8.66 -28.15
C ASP A 3 -6.00 -7.25 -27.74
N LYS A 4 -6.48 -6.20 -28.40
CA LYS A 4 -6.12 -4.82 -28.05
C LYS A 4 -6.72 -4.41 -26.70
N LEU A 5 -7.95 -4.83 -26.41
CA LEU A 5 -8.60 -4.57 -25.14
C LEU A 5 -7.91 -5.34 -24.00
N MET A 6 -7.60 -6.61 -24.22
CA MET A 6 -6.89 -7.46 -23.25
C MET A 6 -5.52 -6.87 -22.88
N ASN A 7 -4.73 -6.49 -23.89
CA ASN A 7 -3.42 -5.85 -23.67
C ASN A 7 -3.55 -4.52 -22.91
N THR A 8 -4.58 -3.73 -23.20
CA THR A 8 -4.86 -2.48 -22.48
C THR A 8 -5.19 -2.74 -21.01
N LEU A 9 -6.03 -3.73 -20.72
CA LEU A 9 -6.41 -4.10 -19.34
C LEU A 9 -5.23 -4.65 -18.56
N GLN A 10 -4.36 -5.45 -19.17
CA GLN A 10 -3.12 -5.93 -18.55
C GLN A 10 -2.17 -4.78 -18.21
N ARG A 11 -1.97 -3.82 -19.13
CA ARG A 11 -1.17 -2.62 -18.86
C ARG A 11 -1.79 -1.77 -17.74
N LEU A 12 -3.11 -1.61 -17.74
CA LEU A 12 -3.81 -0.89 -16.68
C LEU A 12 -3.63 -1.59 -15.32
N GLN A 13 -3.73 -2.92 -15.27
CA GLN A 13 -3.49 -3.70 -14.06
C GLN A 13 -2.07 -3.47 -13.53
N GLN A 14 -1.06 -3.51 -14.39
CA GLN A 14 0.33 -3.22 -14.00
C GLN A 14 0.50 -1.81 -13.42
N LEU A 15 -0.14 -0.81 -14.03
CA LEU A 15 -0.12 0.57 -13.52
C LEU A 15 -0.80 0.67 -12.16
N ARG A 16 -1.94 0.00 -11.96
CA ARG A 16 -2.65 -0.02 -10.67
C ARG A 16 -1.84 -0.74 -9.59
N GLN A 17 -1.19 -1.85 -9.91
CA GLN A 17 -0.32 -2.56 -8.98
C GLN A 17 0.86 -1.69 -8.54
N ARG A 18 1.49 -0.95 -9.47
CA ARG A 18 2.56 0.00 -9.13
C ARG A 18 2.07 1.11 -8.20
N ALA A 19 0.89 1.67 -8.48
CA ALA A 19 0.29 2.70 -7.63
C ALA A 19 -0.04 2.17 -6.21
N LEU A 20 -0.54 0.94 -6.11
CA LEU A 20 -0.78 0.26 -4.83
C LEU A 20 0.53 0.04 -4.05
N ASN A 21 1.57 -0.43 -4.73
CA ASN A 21 2.89 -0.64 -4.12
C ASN A 21 3.48 0.70 -3.62
N GLN A 22 3.34 1.77 -4.39
CA GLN A 22 3.78 3.11 -3.99
C GLN A 22 3.01 3.64 -2.78
N ALA A 23 1.68 3.50 -2.76
CA ALA A 23 0.88 3.89 -1.59
C ALA A 23 1.26 3.09 -0.34
N THR A 24 1.57 1.80 -0.52
CA THR A 24 2.03 0.92 0.57
C THR A 24 3.39 1.37 1.13
N SER A 25 4.35 1.69 0.25
CA SER A 25 5.68 2.14 0.68
C SER A 25 5.63 3.50 1.38
N GLN A 26 4.82 4.44 0.89
CA GLN A 26 4.59 5.73 1.54
C GLN A 26 4.01 5.56 2.94
N LEU A 27 2.98 4.70 3.09
CA LEU A 27 2.40 4.41 4.41
C LEU A 27 3.42 3.79 5.37
N ALA A 28 4.25 2.87 4.88
CA ALA A 28 5.31 2.24 5.68
C ALA A 28 6.36 3.27 6.15
N GLN A 29 6.81 4.14 5.25
CA GLN A 29 7.73 5.23 5.58
C GLN A 29 7.16 6.16 6.65
N GLN A 30 5.88 6.54 6.52
CA GLN A 30 5.23 7.41 7.50
C GLN A 30 5.08 6.75 8.88
N LYS A 31 4.74 5.46 8.92
CA LYS A 31 4.69 4.70 10.19
C LYS A 31 6.07 4.61 10.85
N GLN A 32 7.13 4.40 10.06
CA GLN A 32 8.49 4.40 10.57
C GLN A 32 8.86 5.76 11.17
N LEU A 33 8.45 6.87 10.53
CA LEU A 33 8.64 8.21 11.06
C LEU A 33 7.92 8.40 12.42
N CYS A 34 6.67 7.94 12.54
CA CYS A 34 5.93 7.97 13.81
C CYS A 34 6.66 7.19 14.92
N GLN A 35 7.22 6.02 14.59
CA GLN A 35 8.03 5.24 15.53
C GLN A 35 9.31 5.97 15.95
N ARG A 36 9.95 6.69 15.02
CA ARG A 36 11.15 7.49 15.34
C ARG A 36 10.82 8.60 16.33
N TYR A 37 9.71 9.31 16.15
CA TYR A 37 9.25 10.32 17.14
C TYR A 37 9.04 9.68 18.51
N GLN A 38 8.38 8.52 18.57
CA GLN A 38 8.16 7.81 19.84
C GLN A 38 9.50 7.43 20.51
N ASN A 39 10.44 6.88 19.75
CA ASN A 39 11.75 6.49 20.26
C ASN A 39 12.54 7.71 20.77
N ASN A 40 12.50 8.83 20.04
CA ASN A 40 13.14 10.08 20.44
C ASN A 40 12.54 10.63 21.75
N ILE A 41 11.20 10.66 21.86
CA ILE A 41 10.51 11.11 23.08
C ILE A 41 10.95 10.26 24.27
N ASN A 42 11.00 8.94 24.12
CA ASN A 42 11.44 8.02 25.17
C ASN A 42 12.90 8.28 25.56
N ALA A 43 13.80 8.41 24.58
CA ALA A 43 15.22 8.68 24.83
C ALA A 43 15.45 10.02 25.54
N LEU A 44 14.80 11.09 25.07
CA LEU A 44 14.84 12.41 25.71
C LEU A 44 14.25 12.37 27.13
N GLY A 45 13.18 11.60 27.33
CA GLY A 45 12.59 11.34 28.65
C GLY A 45 13.59 10.70 29.60
N SER A 46 14.32 9.67 29.16
CA SER A 46 15.37 9.03 29.95
C SER A 46 16.52 9.99 30.32
N LEU A 47 16.93 10.87 29.39
CA LEU A 47 17.97 11.88 29.67
C LEU A 47 17.55 12.86 30.77
N THR A 48 16.28 13.25 30.82
CA THR A 48 15.79 14.13 31.91
C THR A 48 15.83 13.47 33.29
N HIS A 49 15.67 12.14 33.38
CA HIS A 49 15.74 11.41 34.64
C HIS A 49 17.18 11.33 35.16
N PHE A 50 18.16 11.16 34.28
CA PHE A 50 19.58 11.14 34.67
C PHE A 50 20.06 12.48 35.25
N ALA A 51 19.52 13.60 34.75
CA ALA A 51 19.85 14.94 35.22
C ALA A 51 19.29 15.29 36.62
N LEU A 52 18.53 14.39 37.27
CA LEU A 52 17.97 14.58 38.61
C LEU A 52 18.90 14.14 39.75
N MET A 53 20.10 13.66 39.45
CA MET A 53 21.10 13.37 40.48
C MET A 53 21.44 14.66 41.26
N PRO A 54 21.46 14.62 42.60
CA PRO A 54 21.68 15.82 43.40
C PRO A 54 23.08 16.39 43.13
N VAL A 55 23.12 17.60 42.56
CA VAL A 55 24.37 18.32 42.29
C VAL A 55 24.52 19.44 43.31
N ALA A 56 25.67 19.50 43.98
CA ALA A 56 25.97 20.52 44.97
C ALA A 56 26.41 21.83 44.29
N GLY A 57 25.85 22.98 44.71
CA GLY A 57 26.25 24.32 44.26
C GLY A 57 25.23 25.02 43.35
N ALA A 58 24.96 26.30 43.63
CA ALA A 58 23.90 27.09 42.98
C ALA A 58 24.04 27.18 41.45
N ALA A 59 25.26 27.29 40.93
CA ALA A 59 25.52 27.34 39.49
C ALA A 59 25.13 26.02 38.78
N LEU A 60 25.41 24.88 39.41
CA LEU A 60 25.08 23.56 38.86
C LEU A 60 23.58 23.28 38.93
N MET A 61 22.90 23.75 39.98
CA MET A 61 21.43 23.70 40.06
C MET A 61 20.74 24.54 38.96
N ASN A 62 21.26 25.73 38.68
CA ASN A 62 20.72 26.56 37.59
C ASN A 62 20.96 25.93 36.21
N ASN A 63 22.12 25.32 36.02
CA ASN A 63 22.46 24.59 34.79
C ASN A 63 21.52 23.38 34.58
N SER A 64 21.31 22.56 35.61
CA SER A 64 20.43 21.38 35.51
C SER A 64 18.97 21.77 35.27
N ALA A 65 18.47 22.82 35.92
CA ALA A 65 17.14 23.36 35.68
C ALA A 65 16.97 23.87 34.24
N SER A 66 17.97 24.60 33.72
CA SER A 66 17.96 25.11 32.34
C SER A 66 18.03 23.98 31.31
N TYR A 67 18.90 22.99 31.55
CA TYR A 67 19.00 21.78 30.73
C TYR A 67 17.66 21.04 30.66
N LYS A 68 17.04 20.76 31.82
CA LYS A 68 15.74 20.10 31.91
C LYS A 68 14.66 20.85 31.13
N ARG A 69 14.57 22.17 31.31
CA ARG A 69 13.61 23.01 30.59
C ARG A 69 13.81 22.93 29.07
N ASN A 70 15.06 22.90 28.61
CA ASN A 70 15.36 22.78 27.19
C ASN A 70 14.98 21.41 26.62
N ILE A 71 15.33 20.31 27.30
CA ILE A 71 14.93 18.96 26.88
C ILE A 71 13.40 18.82 26.87
N GLN A 72 12.71 19.36 27.88
CA GLN A 72 11.25 19.34 27.92
C GLN A 72 10.64 20.06 26.71
N ARG A 73 11.16 21.23 26.32
CA ARG A 73 10.71 21.94 25.12
C ARG A 73 10.87 21.09 23.85
N VAL A 74 11.98 20.35 23.73
CA VAL A 74 12.21 19.45 22.58
C VAL A 74 11.24 18.28 22.61
N ILE A 75 10.95 17.70 23.78
CA ILE A 75 9.94 16.64 23.93
C ILE A 75 8.56 17.14 23.50
N ASP A 76 8.16 18.32 23.96
CA ASP A 76 6.85 18.89 23.64
C ASP A 76 6.71 19.15 22.14
N TRP A 77 7.78 19.63 21.49
CA TRP A 77 7.84 19.75 20.03
C TRP A 77 7.75 18.39 19.33
N GLN A 78 8.52 17.37 19.75
CA GLN A 78 8.44 16.03 19.16
C GLN A 78 7.04 15.40 19.28
N LYS A 79 6.32 15.68 20.37
CA LYS A 79 4.93 15.24 20.54
C LYS A 79 3.99 15.91 19.54
N GLN A 80 4.13 17.21 19.31
CA GLN A 80 3.35 17.93 18.30
C GLN A 80 3.61 17.36 16.90
N GLU A 81 4.87 17.15 16.54
CA GLU A 81 5.26 16.55 15.27
C GLU A 81 4.73 15.11 15.11
N GLN A 82 4.74 14.32 16.19
CA GLN A 82 4.18 12.96 16.19
C GLN A 82 2.66 12.98 15.90
N VAL A 83 1.93 13.95 16.45
CA VAL A 83 0.49 14.11 16.16
C VAL A 83 0.26 14.43 14.68
N LEU A 84 1.03 15.36 14.10
CA LEU A 84 0.97 15.67 12.67
C LEU A 84 1.31 14.45 11.81
N ALA A 85 2.34 13.71 12.19
CA ALA A 85 2.76 12.50 11.50
C ALA A 85 1.67 11.41 11.52
N ASN A 86 0.96 11.25 12.66
CA ASN A 86 -0.16 10.32 12.80
C ASN A 86 -1.38 10.72 11.97
N ILE A 87 -1.67 12.02 11.85
CA ILE A 87 -2.73 12.52 10.94
C ILE A 87 -2.41 12.10 9.51
N GLU A 88 -1.14 12.23 9.10
CA GLU A 88 -0.71 11.85 7.75
C GLU A 88 -0.80 10.33 7.51
N VAL A 89 -0.55 9.49 8.53
CA VAL A 89 -0.83 8.05 8.46
C VAL A 89 -2.29 7.79 8.09
N GLY A 90 -3.25 8.50 8.70
CA GLY A 90 -4.67 8.36 8.39
C GLY A 90 -5.01 8.72 6.93
N LYS A 91 -4.40 9.78 6.40
CA LYS A 91 -4.56 10.16 4.99
C LYS A 91 -3.99 9.09 4.05
N LEU A 92 -2.78 8.61 4.34
CA LEU A 92 -2.11 7.57 3.55
C LEU A 92 -2.84 6.23 3.62
N GLN A 93 -3.46 5.87 4.75
CA GLN A 93 -4.32 4.69 4.86
C GLN A 93 -5.54 4.80 3.95
N THR A 94 -6.21 5.95 3.96
CA THR A 94 -7.36 6.20 3.08
C THR A 94 -6.92 6.14 1.61
N HIS A 95 -5.77 6.74 1.27
CA HIS A 95 -5.21 6.67 -0.07
C HIS A 95 -4.91 5.23 -0.49
N LEU A 96 -4.29 4.44 0.39
CA LEU A 96 -3.98 3.03 0.14
C LEU A 96 -5.25 2.21 -0.13
N GLN A 97 -6.31 2.41 0.66
CA GLN A 97 -7.60 1.74 0.45
C GLN A 97 -8.20 2.08 -0.92
N GLN A 98 -8.13 3.35 -1.34
CA GLN A 98 -8.59 3.77 -2.66
C GLN A 98 -7.79 3.10 -3.79
N GLN A 99 -6.46 3.01 -3.65
CA GLN A 99 -5.63 2.32 -4.66
C GLN A 99 -5.90 0.82 -4.69
N ALA A 100 -6.08 0.19 -3.53
CA ALA A 100 -6.43 -1.23 -3.43
C ALA A 100 -7.79 -1.52 -4.09
N CYS A 101 -8.78 -0.67 -3.87
CA CYS A 101 -10.08 -0.79 -4.53
C CYS A 101 -9.95 -0.68 -6.06
N ARG A 102 -9.20 0.32 -6.56
CA ARG A 102 -8.97 0.53 -7.99
C ARG A 102 -8.23 -0.64 -8.65
N GLU A 103 -7.22 -1.19 -7.97
CA GLU A 103 -6.50 -2.38 -8.44
C GLU A 103 -7.44 -3.57 -8.53
N LYS A 104 -8.20 -3.85 -7.46
CA LYS A 104 -9.15 -4.97 -7.41
C LYS A 104 -10.22 -4.90 -8.49
N ILE A 105 -10.77 -3.72 -8.78
CA ILE A 105 -11.74 -3.52 -9.87
C ILE A 105 -11.13 -3.93 -11.21
N VAL A 106 -9.90 -3.47 -11.50
CA VAL A 106 -9.24 -3.80 -12.77
C VAL A 106 -8.90 -5.29 -12.84
N ALA A 107 -8.44 -5.90 -11.75
CA ALA A 107 -8.17 -7.33 -11.69
C ALA A 107 -9.43 -8.17 -11.97
N MET A 108 -10.58 -7.78 -11.39
CA MET A 108 -11.87 -8.44 -11.62
C MET A 108 -12.33 -8.31 -13.08
N VAL A 109 -12.27 -7.09 -13.64
CA VAL A 109 -12.66 -6.86 -15.04
C VAL A 109 -11.75 -7.64 -15.98
N LEU A 110 -10.44 -7.65 -15.73
CA LEU A 110 -9.50 -8.43 -16.53
C LEU A 110 -9.88 -9.92 -16.48
N ALA A 111 -10.06 -10.50 -15.29
CA ALA A 111 -10.45 -11.90 -15.11
C ALA A 111 -11.73 -12.25 -15.87
N GLN A 112 -12.76 -11.40 -15.79
CA GLN A 112 -14.01 -11.59 -16.51
C GLN A 112 -13.80 -11.58 -18.03
N GLN A 113 -12.99 -10.66 -18.55
CA GLN A 113 -12.66 -10.61 -19.97
C GLN A 113 -11.90 -11.85 -20.44
N GLN A 114 -10.95 -12.36 -19.64
CA GLN A 114 -10.24 -13.60 -19.99
C GLN A 114 -11.20 -14.78 -20.06
N GLN A 115 -12.13 -14.87 -19.11
CA GLN A 115 -13.12 -15.93 -19.08
C GLN A 115 -14.05 -15.87 -20.29
N GLN A 116 -14.53 -14.69 -20.67
CA GLN A 116 -15.36 -14.49 -21.87
C GLN A 116 -14.62 -14.92 -23.13
N PHE A 117 -13.36 -14.51 -23.27
CA PHE A 117 -12.53 -14.89 -24.42
C PHE A 117 -12.33 -16.41 -24.53
N LEU A 118 -12.07 -17.09 -23.41
CA LEU A 118 -11.94 -18.55 -23.37
C LEU A 118 -13.26 -19.25 -23.76
N MET A 119 -14.40 -18.75 -23.29
CA MET A 119 -15.70 -19.30 -23.66
C MET A 119 -16.00 -19.14 -25.15
N GLU A 120 -15.76 -17.95 -25.72
CA GLU A 120 -15.98 -17.70 -27.14
C GLU A 120 -15.09 -18.59 -28.01
N ARG A 121 -13.82 -18.74 -27.63
CA ARG A 121 -12.89 -19.65 -28.29
C ARG A 121 -13.37 -21.10 -28.24
N GLY A 122 -13.77 -21.58 -27.06
CA GLY A 122 -14.30 -22.93 -26.90
C GLY A 122 -15.57 -23.17 -27.74
N ARG A 123 -16.48 -22.20 -27.80
CA ARG A 123 -17.69 -22.30 -28.65
C ARG A 123 -17.34 -22.36 -30.14
N SER A 124 -16.33 -21.60 -30.58
CA SER A 124 -15.88 -21.62 -31.96
C SER A 124 -15.20 -22.94 -32.33
N GLU A 125 -14.35 -23.46 -31.44
CA GLU A 125 -13.67 -24.74 -31.62
C GLU A 125 -14.69 -25.90 -31.65
N GLN A 126 -15.67 -25.90 -30.74
CA GLN A 126 -16.75 -26.90 -30.73
C GLN A 126 -17.57 -26.85 -32.01
N LYS A 127 -18.00 -25.67 -32.48
CA LYS A 127 -18.73 -25.53 -33.75
C LYS A 127 -17.95 -26.11 -34.94
N ASN A 128 -16.63 -25.93 -34.97
CA ASN A 128 -15.78 -26.45 -36.03
C ASN A 128 -15.72 -28.00 -35.97
N THR A 129 -15.48 -28.55 -34.78
CA THR A 129 -15.47 -30.01 -34.55
C THR A 129 -16.81 -30.65 -34.91
N ASP A 130 -17.92 -30.06 -34.46
CA ASP A 130 -19.27 -30.56 -34.76
C ASP A 130 -19.56 -30.50 -36.27
N GLY A 131 -19.13 -29.43 -36.94
CA GLY A 131 -19.23 -29.29 -38.39
C GLY A 131 -18.45 -30.36 -39.14
N LEU A 132 -17.23 -30.68 -38.71
CA LEU A 132 -16.43 -31.77 -39.28
C LEU A 132 -17.07 -33.13 -39.03
N ALA A 133 -17.57 -33.39 -37.82
CA ALA A 133 -18.24 -34.63 -37.48
C ALA A 133 -19.51 -34.85 -38.33
N ALA A 134 -20.33 -33.82 -38.51
CA ALA A 134 -21.52 -33.87 -39.36
C ALA A 134 -21.18 -34.20 -40.82
N GLN A 135 -20.12 -33.60 -41.37
CA GLN A 135 -19.65 -33.91 -42.73
C GLN A 135 -19.16 -35.36 -42.86
N CYS A 136 -18.37 -35.85 -41.89
CA CYS A 136 -17.91 -37.23 -41.87
C CYS A 136 -19.09 -38.22 -41.83
N TRP A 137 -20.11 -37.93 -41.01
CA TRP A 137 -21.31 -38.75 -40.91
C TRP A 137 -22.11 -38.76 -42.22
N GLN A 138 -22.28 -37.61 -42.88
CA GLN A 138 -22.95 -37.53 -44.19
C GLN A 138 -22.24 -38.35 -45.27
N ARG A 139 -20.90 -38.29 -45.31
CA ARG A 139 -20.11 -39.07 -46.28
C ARG A 139 -20.24 -40.58 -46.07
N HIS A 140 -20.29 -41.04 -44.82
CA HIS A 140 -20.48 -42.46 -44.50
C HIS A 140 -21.87 -43.00 -44.84
N ARG A 141 -22.87 -42.12 -45.00
CA ARG A 141 -24.25 -42.51 -45.33
C ARG A 141 -24.54 -42.46 -46.84
N ALA A 142 -23.70 -41.78 -47.62
CA ALA A 142 -23.84 -41.61 -49.06
C ALA A 142 -22.99 -42.59 -49.89
N GLY A 143 -22.17 -43.42 -49.23
CA GLY A 143 -21.48 -44.58 -49.82
C GLY A 143 -22.08 -45.87 -49.30
#